data_AF-A0A5J5ELV7-F1
#
_entry.id   AF-A0A5J5ELV7-F1
#
_cell.length_a   1.000
_cell.length_b   1.000
_cell.length_c   1.000
_cell.angle_alpha   90.00
_cell.angle_beta   90.00
_cell.angle_gamma   90.00
#
_symmetry.space_group_name_H-M   'P 1'
#
loop_
_entity.id
_entity.type
_entity.pdbx_description
1 polymer ?
#
loop_
_entity_poly.entity_id
_entity_poly.type
_entity_poly.pdbx_seq_one_letter_code
_entity_poly.pdbx_strand_id
1 'polypeptide(L)'
;MQNKAAPVSQIHLFHLFLLRSNHRYSLIGFGFNLGGSLPQEKQQSQQPHPMDTDAIETTSANIDGLGTRLQRLEFVLAGTCEDPSTELSNVAGTGGEASIRPRIATLQRDLARLQQKSRTVAEILSIHAQFPDVFGTTTARVSASTLLTEEKATTVLMSAPEYQAAASQLVAINDAPIPDPALSASLVELMPRLQRAQAVQDEYMRKIAELRLRTAKVLEHWFLVGVEGVNECFAEWDERTFEMDKVLSQRIAATNDF
;
A
#
# COMPACT_ATOMS: atom_id res chain seq x y z
N MET A 1 -26.98 -29.62 72.44
CA MET A 1 -25.68 -30.31 72.35
C MET A 1 -25.37 -30.43 70.86
N GLN A 2 -24.48 -29.57 70.33
CA GLN A 2 -23.08 -29.92 69.99
C GLN A 2 -23.02 -31.05 68.94
N ASN A 3 -22.36 -30.95 67.79
CA ASN A 3 -21.21 -30.12 67.48
C ASN A 3 -21.10 -29.87 65.96
N LYS A 4 -20.64 -28.67 65.62
CA LYS A 4 -20.38 -28.15 64.28
C LYS A 4 -18.88 -28.35 64.04
N ALA A 5 -18.49 -29.13 63.04
CA ALA A 5 -17.10 -29.22 62.60
C ALA A 5 -17.06 -29.18 61.06
N ALA A 6 -16.59 -28.03 60.56
CA ALA A 6 -16.14 -27.84 59.18
C ALA A 6 -14.64 -28.25 59.10
N PRO A 7 -13.83 -27.81 58.12
CA PRO A 7 -13.77 -28.21 56.72
C PRO A 7 -12.34 -28.68 56.37
N VAL A 8 -11.93 -29.89 56.77
CA VAL A 8 -10.54 -30.35 56.59
C VAL A 8 -10.27 -30.91 55.18
N SER A 9 -11.32 -31.22 54.40
CA SER A 9 -11.16 -31.91 53.12
C SER A 9 -10.80 -31.00 51.94
N GLN A 10 -11.15 -29.69 51.97
CA GLN A 10 -10.83 -28.77 50.87
C GLN A 10 -9.36 -28.28 50.89
N ILE A 11 -8.76 -28.13 52.08
CA ILE A 11 -7.36 -27.69 52.22
C ILE A 11 -6.39 -28.75 51.70
N HIS A 12 -6.69 -30.04 51.92
CA HIS A 12 -5.86 -31.13 51.40
C HIS A 12 -5.90 -31.27 49.87
N LEU A 13 -7.03 -30.93 49.23
CA LEU A 13 -7.13 -30.91 47.77
C LEU A 13 -6.35 -29.75 47.15
N PHE A 14 -6.29 -28.59 47.82
CA PHE A 14 -5.51 -27.44 47.38
C PHE A 14 -4.00 -27.70 47.50
N HIS A 15 -3.56 -28.33 48.60
CA HIS A 15 -2.15 -28.71 48.78
C HIS A 15 -1.72 -29.81 47.80
N LEU A 16 -2.60 -30.76 47.44
CA LEU A 16 -2.30 -31.75 46.41
C LEU A 16 -2.24 -31.15 45.00
N PHE A 17 -3.01 -30.10 44.70
CA PHE A 17 -2.96 -29.44 43.40
C PHE A 17 -1.71 -28.54 43.26
N LEU A 18 -1.34 -27.81 44.31
CA LEU A 18 -0.10 -27.02 44.33
C LEU A 18 1.16 -27.90 44.30
N LEU A 19 1.17 -29.08 44.94
CA LEU A 19 2.31 -29.99 44.87
C LEU A 19 2.42 -30.72 43.53
N ARG A 20 1.30 -30.93 42.81
CA ARG A 20 1.31 -31.54 41.47
C ARG A 20 1.65 -30.55 40.36
N SER A 21 1.59 -29.25 40.62
CA SER A 21 2.00 -28.20 39.68
C SER A 21 3.50 -27.87 39.74
N ASN A 22 4.27 -28.46 40.68
CA ASN A 22 5.68 -28.13 40.89
C ASN A 22 6.69 -29.20 40.42
N HIS A 23 6.23 -30.23 39.71
CA HIS A 23 7.10 -31.23 39.10
C HIS A 23 6.72 -31.48 37.64
N ARG A 24 7.01 -30.52 36.76
CA ARG A 24 7.20 -30.71 35.31
C ARG A 24 7.77 -29.45 34.64
N TYR A 25 8.87 -28.95 35.19
CA TYR A 25 9.78 -28.07 34.47
C TYR A 25 11.20 -28.65 34.59
N SER A 26 11.53 -29.65 33.77
CA SER A 26 12.89 -29.87 33.27
C SER A 26 12.92 -31.02 32.25
N LEU A 27 13.58 -30.75 31.12
CA LEU A 27 14.04 -31.67 30.07
C LEU A 27 13.01 -32.25 29.07
N ILE A 28 12.60 -31.42 28.10
CA ILE A 28 12.86 -31.74 26.69
C ILE A 28 13.58 -30.52 26.11
N GLY A 29 14.87 -30.71 25.79
CA GLY A 29 15.68 -29.72 25.11
C GLY A 29 15.20 -29.53 23.68
N PHE A 30 14.66 -28.36 23.39
CA PHE A 30 14.83 -27.73 22.09
C PHE A 30 15.82 -26.58 22.29
N GLY A 31 16.98 -26.69 21.65
CA GLY A 31 18.08 -25.75 21.75
C GLY A 31 17.65 -24.36 21.30
N PHE A 32 17.42 -23.49 22.27
CA PHE A 32 17.40 -22.05 22.09
C PHE A 32 18.85 -21.59 22.23
N ASN A 33 19.55 -21.49 21.10
CA ASN A 33 20.88 -20.88 21.04
C ASN A 33 20.72 -19.36 21.20
N LEU A 34 20.88 -18.89 22.43
CA LEU A 34 21.07 -17.48 22.79
C LEU A 34 22.51 -17.32 23.29
N GLY A 35 23.47 -17.67 22.43
CA GLY A 35 24.90 -17.38 22.56
C GLY A 35 25.34 -16.34 21.54
N GLY A 36 24.62 -15.21 21.47
CA GLY A 36 25.02 -14.06 20.67
C GLY A 36 26.04 -13.23 21.43
N SER A 37 27.32 -13.53 21.22
CA SER A 37 28.43 -12.65 21.57
C SER A 37 28.26 -11.31 20.85
N LEU A 38 28.15 -10.21 21.60
CA LEU A 38 28.56 -8.91 21.11
C LEU A 38 30.08 -8.97 20.88
N PRO A 39 30.52 -8.68 19.65
CA PRO A 39 31.48 -7.59 19.53
C PRO A 39 31.08 -6.62 18.42
N GLN A 40 31.26 -5.34 18.75
CA GLN A 40 31.69 -4.26 17.86
C GLN A 40 30.99 -4.16 16.50
N GLU A 41 29.94 -3.33 16.48
CA GLU A 41 30.00 -2.01 15.82
C GLU A 41 31.04 -1.88 14.69
N LYS A 42 30.74 -2.52 13.56
CA LYS A 42 31.13 -1.99 12.25
C LYS A 42 29.91 -1.31 11.65
N GLN A 43 30.02 0.01 11.60
CA GLN A 43 29.32 0.86 10.66
C GLN A 43 29.47 0.29 9.24
N GLN A 44 28.46 -0.41 8.73
CA GLN A 44 28.24 -0.51 7.29
C GLN A 44 26.84 -1.07 6.97
N SER A 45 26.13 -0.31 6.14
CA SER A 45 25.02 -0.77 5.30
C SER A 45 23.62 -0.79 5.92
N GLN A 46 23.19 0.36 6.44
CA GLN A 46 21.81 0.81 6.24
C GLN A 46 21.71 1.28 4.78
N GLN A 47 21.35 0.39 3.85
CA GLN A 47 20.82 0.76 2.55
C GLN A 47 19.45 0.08 2.38
N PRO A 48 18.39 0.85 2.07
CA PRO A 48 17.10 0.26 1.71
C PRO A 48 17.28 -0.58 0.44
N HIS A 49 16.73 -1.79 0.41
CA HIS A 49 16.77 -2.67 -0.76
C HIS A 49 16.17 -1.92 -1.98
N PRO A 50 16.97 -1.64 -3.03
CA PRO A 50 16.52 -0.81 -4.16
C PRO A 50 15.65 -1.56 -5.19
N MET A 51 15.61 -2.91 -5.18
CA MET A 51 15.00 -3.65 -6.29
C MET A 51 13.45 -3.73 -6.26
N ASP A 52 12.82 -3.67 -5.09
CA ASP A 52 11.35 -3.77 -4.99
C ASP A 52 10.68 -2.38 -5.10
N THR A 53 11.38 -1.32 -4.67
CA THR A 53 10.92 0.06 -4.84
C THR A 53 10.94 0.46 -6.31
N ASP A 54 11.98 0.08 -7.05
CA ASP A 54 12.13 0.44 -8.46
C ASP A 54 11.07 -0.25 -9.34
N ALA A 55 10.68 -1.48 -9.00
CA ALA A 55 9.59 -2.18 -9.70
C ALA A 55 8.23 -1.53 -9.42
N ILE A 56 7.95 -1.16 -8.16
CA ILE A 56 6.70 -0.48 -7.80
C ILE A 56 6.66 0.92 -8.40
N GLU A 57 7.77 1.66 -8.36
CA GLU A 57 7.95 3.01 -8.90
C GLU A 57 7.83 3.03 -10.43
N THR A 58 8.39 2.05 -11.13
CA THR A 58 8.21 1.93 -12.59
C THR A 58 6.78 1.56 -12.96
N THR A 59 6.09 0.70 -12.19
CA THR A 59 4.67 0.44 -12.44
C THR A 59 3.78 1.65 -12.16
N SER A 60 4.01 2.42 -11.10
CA SER A 60 3.25 3.65 -10.82
C SER A 60 3.55 4.73 -11.87
N ALA A 61 4.82 4.92 -12.25
CA ALA A 61 5.18 5.87 -13.31
C ALA A 61 4.57 5.50 -14.67
N ASN A 62 4.48 4.20 -14.98
CA ASN A 62 3.81 3.73 -16.19
C ASN A 62 2.30 3.96 -16.13
N ILE A 63 1.66 3.76 -14.98
CA ILE A 63 0.23 4.02 -14.79
C ILE A 63 -0.06 5.52 -14.90
N ASP A 64 0.77 6.37 -14.29
CA ASP A 64 0.65 7.83 -14.39
C ASP A 64 0.91 8.31 -15.82
N GLY A 65 1.88 7.71 -16.51
CA GLY A 65 2.14 7.93 -17.94
C GLY A 65 0.97 7.50 -18.83
N LEU A 66 0.28 6.40 -18.50
CA LEU A 66 -0.91 5.97 -19.22
C LEU A 66 -2.11 6.88 -18.91
N GLY A 67 -2.26 7.29 -17.66
CA GLY A 67 -3.31 8.21 -17.20
C GLY A 67 -3.22 9.57 -17.88
N THR A 68 -2.03 10.17 -17.91
CA THR A 68 -1.80 11.46 -18.60
C THR A 68 -2.05 11.36 -20.11
N ARG A 69 -1.66 10.24 -20.75
CA ARG A 69 -1.95 10.02 -22.17
C ARG A 69 -3.44 9.81 -22.44
N LEU A 70 -4.15 9.10 -21.56
CA LEU A 70 -5.58 8.89 -21.68
C LEU A 70 -6.35 10.20 -21.48
N GLN A 71 -5.95 11.01 -20.49
CA GLN A 71 -6.49 12.35 -20.25
C GLN A 71 -6.24 13.29 -21.43
N ARG A 72 -5.08 13.21 -22.09
CA ARG A 72 -4.83 13.96 -23.34
C ARG A 72 -5.70 13.47 -24.50
N LEU A 73 -5.93 12.16 -24.63
CA LEU A 73 -6.83 11.62 -25.66
C LEU A 73 -8.29 11.98 -25.39
N GLU A 74 -8.71 11.96 -24.14
CA GLU A 74 -10.03 12.41 -23.71
C GLU A 74 -10.19 13.90 -23.95
N PHE A 75 -9.18 14.72 -23.61
CA PHE A 75 -9.16 16.14 -23.92
C PHE A 75 -9.26 16.39 -25.42
N VAL A 76 -8.46 15.68 -26.22
CA VAL A 76 -8.51 15.77 -27.68
C VAL A 76 -9.83 15.27 -28.25
N LEU A 77 -10.59 14.41 -27.56
CA LEU A 77 -11.83 13.81 -28.05
C LEU A 77 -13.11 14.55 -27.58
N ALA A 78 -13.08 15.11 -26.37
CA ALA A 78 -14.18 15.79 -25.70
C ALA A 78 -14.04 17.32 -25.75
N GLY A 79 -12.82 17.85 -25.92
CA GLY A 79 -12.56 19.28 -26.11
C GLY A 79 -12.81 20.16 -24.87
N THR A 80 -12.96 19.59 -23.69
CA THR A 80 -13.23 20.34 -22.45
C THR A 80 -11.97 20.42 -21.59
N CYS A 81 -11.42 21.62 -21.44
CA CYS A 81 -10.45 21.92 -20.40
C CYS A 81 -11.15 21.92 -19.04
N GLU A 82 -10.54 21.23 -18.09
CA GLU A 82 -10.86 21.27 -16.68
C GLU A 82 -10.36 22.62 -16.12
N ASP A 83 -11.22 23.64 -16.16
CA ASP A 83 -11.22 24.78 -15.22
C ASP A 83 -12.69 25.23 -15.06
N PRO A 84 -13.38 24.84 -13.96
CA PRO A 84 -14.84 24.75 -13.90
C PRO A 84 -15.59 26.04 -13.51
N SER A 85 -15.04 27.25 -13.67
CA SER A 85 -15.71 28.45 -13.09
C SER A 85 -15.85 29.70 -13.96
N THR A 86 -15.21 29.82 -15.13
CA THR A 86 -15.21 31.12 -15.85
C THR A 86 -15.74 31.07 -17.28
N GLU A 87 -15.76 29.91 -17.94
CA GLU A 87 -16.16 29.81 -19.34
C GLU A 87 -17.62 29.31 -19.53
N LEU A 88 -18.27 28.81 -18.47
CA LEU A 88 -19.65 28.29 -18.52
C LEU A 88 -20.73 29.37 -18.71
N SER A 89 -20.41 30.66 -18.61
CA SER A 89 -21.36 31.75 -18.87
C SER A 89 -21.49 32.08 -20.36
N ASN A 90 -20.44 31.84 -21.16
CA ASN A 90 -20.34 32.45 -22.49
C ASN A 90 -20.61 31.46 -23.64
N VAL A 91 -20.85 30.18 -23.33
CA VAL A 91 -21.25 29.16 -24.32
C VAL A 91 -22.49 28.37 -23.86
N ALA A 92 -23.31 28.94 -22.97
CA ALA A 92 -24.61 28.40 -22.56
C ALA A 92 -25.69 28.40 -23.69
N GLY A 93 -25.26 28.45 -24.96
CA GLY A 93 -26.10 28.41 -26.16
C GLY A 93 -25.86 27.22 -27.08
N THR A 94 -24.83 26.40 -26.89
CA THR A 94 -24.63 25.18 -27.71
C THR A 94 -24.14 24.05 -26.82
N GLY A 95 -25.07 23.18 -26.45
CA GLY A 95 -24.95 22.23 -25.36
C GLY A 95 -23.77 21.26 -25.44
N GLY A 96 -23.43 20.73 -24.27
CA GLY A 96 -22.47 19.67 -24.03
C GLY A 96 -22.86 18.30 -24.61
N GLU A 97 -23.24 18.25 -25.88
CA GLU A 97 -23.56 17.02 -26.60
C GLU A 97 -22.97 17.04 -28.01
N ALA A 98 -21.67 16.79 -28.13
CA ALA A 98 -21.13 16.23 -29.37
C ALA A 98 -19.65 15.93 -29.20
N SER A 99 -19.33 14.63 -29.09
CA SER A 99 -18.06 14.08 -29.56
C SER A 99 -17.58 14.78 -30.85
N ILE A 100 -16.28 14.84 -31.09
CA ILE A 100 -15.73 15.49 -32.29
C ILE A 100 -16.30 14.92 -33.60
N ARG A 101 -16.76 13.66 -33.60
CA ARG A 101 -17.34 13.02 -34.78
C ARG A 101 -18.58 13.75 -35.32
N PRO A 102 -19.65 14.01 -34.54
CA PRO A 102 -20.79 14.79 -35.02
C PRO A 102 -20.40 16.22 -35.44
N ARG A 103 -19.45 16.89 -34.77
CA ARG A 103 -18.98 18.23 -35.16
C ARG A 103 -18.22 18.22 -36.49
N ILE A 104 -17.38 17.22 -36.74
CA ILE A 104 -16.75 17.03 -38.05
C ILE A 104 -17.82 16.73 -39.10
N ALA A 105 -18.82 15.90 -38.78
CA ALA A 105 -19.89 15.56 -39.71
C ALA A 105 -20.80 16.75 -40.05
N THR A 106 -21.03 17.69 -39.13
CA THR A 106 -21.75 18.94 -39.43
C THR A 106 -20.91 19.85 -40.31
N LEU A 107 -19.63 20.06 -39.98
CA LEU A 107 -18.70 20.84 -40.79
C LEU A 107 -18.54 20.27 -42.21
N GLN A 108 -18.47 18.95 -42.36
CA GLN A 108 -18.43 18.29 -43.66
C GLN A 108 -19.72 18.55 -44.46
N ARG A 109 -20.88 18.48 -43.82
CA ARG A 109 -22.17 18.81 -44.47
C ARG A 109 -22.23 20.27 -44.89
N ASP A 110 -21.76 21.18 -44.04
CA ASP A 110 -21.73 22.61 -44.34
C ASP A 110 -20.74 22.95 -45.46
N LEU A 111 -19.58 22.28 -45.49
CA LEU A 111 -18.59 22.42 -46.56
C LEU A 111 -19.11 21.85 -47.88
N ALA A 112 -19.76 20.68 -47.86
CA ALA A 112 -20.42 20.13 -49.04
C ALA A 112 -21.52 21.06 -49.58
N ARG A 113 -22.28 21.68 -48.68
CA ARG A 113 -23.28 22.70 -49.04
C ARG A 113 -22.64 23.96 -49.61
N LEU A 114 -21.47 24.37 -49.09
CA LEU A 114 -20.73 25.53 -49.60
C LEU A 114 -20.10 25.25 -50.96
N GLN A 115 -19.59 24.04 -51.19
CA GLN A 115 -19.07 23.58 -52.47
C GLN A 115 -20.16 23.62 -53.55
N GLN A 116 -21.40 23.24 -53.23
CA GLN A 116 -22.51 23.34 -54.16
C GLN A 116 -22.93 24.79 -54.48
N LYS A 117 -22.72 25.71 -53.54
CA LYS A 117 -23.10 27.13 -53.69
C LYS A 117 -22.03 28.00 -54.35
N SER A 118 -20.75 27.66 -54.18
CA SER A 118 -19.62 28.48 -54.65
C SER A 118 -18.72 27.69 -55.59
N ARG A 119 -18.75 28.08 -56.87
CA ARG A 119 -17.88 27.55 -57.92
C ARG A 119 -16.40 27.75 -57.59
N THR A 120 -16.05 28.86 -56.94
CA THR A 120 -14.67 29.17 -56.53
C THR A 120 -14.15 28.17 -55.48
N VAL A 121 -15.01 27.72 -54.56
CA VAL A 121 -14.64 26.69 -53.57
C VAL A 121 -14.43 25.34 -54.24
N ALA A 122 -15.26 24.99 -55.23
CA ALA A 122 -15.06 23.78 -56.03
C ALA A 122 -13.76 23.84 -56.85
N GLU A 123 -13.41 25.01 -57.41
CA GLU A 123 -12.16 25.22 -58.14
C GLU A 123 -10.95 25.12 -57.20
N ILE A 124 -10.98 25.74 -56.01
CA ILE A 124 -9.91 25.63 -55.00
C ILE A 124 -9.74 24.18 -54.52
N LEU A 125 -10.83 23.44 -54.29
CA LEU A 125 -10.76 22.02 -53.92
C LEU A 125 -10.20 21.17 -55.06
N SER A 126 -10.51 21.50 -56.32
CA SER A 126 -9.94 20.82 -57.48
C SER A 126 -8.43 21.09 -57.62
N ILE A 127 -8.01 22.33 -57.34
CA ILE A 127 -6.60 22.73 -57.31
C ILE A 127 -5.87 22.03 -56.15
N HIS A 128 -6.49 21.95 -54.97
CA HIS A 128 -5.95 21.20 -53.83
C HIS A 128 -5.79 19.70 -54.14
N ALA A 129 -6.75 19.10 -54.85
CA ALA A 129 -6.67 17.70 -55.27
C ALA A 129 -5.63 17.45 -56.37
N GLN A 130 -5.40 18.42 -57.26
CA GLN A 130 -4.40 18.36 -58.32
C GLN A 130 -2.98 18.64 -57.83
N PHE A 131 -2.85 19.47 -56.79
CA PHE A 131 -1.56 19.86 -56.21
C PHE A 131 -1.56 19.65 -54.69
N PRO A 132 -1.65 18.39 -54.21
CA PRO A 132 -1.56 18.08 -52.79
C PRO A 132 -0.18 18.43 -52.22
N ASP A 133 0.84 18.62 -53.05
CA ASP A 133 2.20 19.00 -52.62
C ASP A 133 2.36 20.50 -52.32
N VAL A 134 1.45 21.34 -52.85
CA VAL A 134 1.48 22.80 -52.64
C VAL A 134 0.79 23.20 -51.33
N PHE A 135 -0.19 22.41 -50.89
CA PHE A 135 -1.00 22.67 -49.69
C PHE A 135 -0.90 21.58 -48.63
N GLY A 136 -0.46 20.39 -49.01
CA GLY A 136 0.06 19.42 -48.08
C GLY A 136 1.26 20.07 -47.44
N THR A 137 1.10 20.46 -46.20
CA THR A 137 2.19 20.78 -45.30
C THR A 137 3.21 19.66 -45.47
N THR A 138 4.26 19.97 -46.23
CA THR A 138 5.50 19.23 -46.21
C THR A 138 5.71 18.87 -44.76
N THR A 139 5.68 17.57 -44.49
CA THR A 139 6.08 16.94 -43.24
C THR A 139 7.59 17.07 -43.10
N ALA A 140 8.13 18.27 -43.36
CA ALA A 140 9.39 18.72 -42.84
C ALA A 140 9.02 19.60 -41.66
N ARG A 141 9.10 18.96 -40.50
CA ARG A 141 9.31 19.55 -39.18
C ARG A 141 10.56 20.44 -39.21
N VAL A 142 10.54 21.51 -39.99
CA VAL A 142 11.42 22.65 -39.82
C VAL A 142 10.50 23.71 -39.25
N SER A 143 10.47 23.74 -37.92
CA SER A 143 10.05 24.90 -37.17
C SER A 143 10.47 26.14 -37.96
N ALA A 144 9.51 26.94 -38.41
CA ALA A 144 9.77 28.29 -38.89
C ALA A 144 10.26 29.09 -37.68
N SER A 145 11.51 28.83 -37.31
CA SER A 145 12.22 29.55 -36.28
C SER A 145 12.48 30.92 -36.88
N THR A 146 11.70 31.87 -36.39
CA THR A 146 11.86 33.32 -36.60
C THR A 146 13.18 33.86 -36.04
N LEU A 147 14.03 32.99 -35.46
CA LEU A 147 15.33 33.36 -34.92
C LEU A 147 16.38 33.48 -36.03
N LEU A 148 17.22 34.52 -35.90
CA LEU A 148 18.36 34.75 -36.78
C LEU A 148 19.34 33.56 -36.72
N THR A 149 20.12 33.34 -37.78
CA THR A 149 21.07 32.22 -37.88
C THR A 149 22.07 32.19 -36.72
N GLU A 150 22.42 33.36 -36.19
CA GLU A 150 23.28 33.51 -35.01
C GLU A 150 22.61 32.97 -33.74
N GLU A 151 21.33 33.29 -33.50
CA GLU A 151 20.57 32.80 -32.35
C GLU A 151 20.30 31.29 -32.42
N LYS A 152 20.22 30.72 -33.63
CA LYS A 152 20.19 29.27 -33.84
C LYS A 152 21.50 28.62 -33.45
N ALA A 153 22.64 29.24 -33.79
CA ALA A 153 23.94 28.73 -33.39
C ALA A 153 24.14 28.80 -31.86
N THR A 154 23.68 29.87 -31.20
CA THR A 154 23.77 29.98 -29.74
C THR A 154 22.89 28.97 -29.02
N THR A 155 21.66 28.75 -29.49
CA THR A 155 20.75 27.75 -28.90
C THR A 155 21.26 26.31 -29.10
N VAL A 156 21.81 26.00 -30.29
CA VAL A 156 22.49 24.70 -30.52
C VAL A 156 23.71 24.55 -29.63
N LEU A 157 24.50 25.61 -29.44
CA LEU A 157 25.67 25.57 -28.57
C LEU A 157 25.28 25.40 -27.08
N MET A 158 24.18 26.01 -26.65
CA MET A 158 23.66 25.86 -25.28
C MET A 158 23.09 24.45 -25.03
N SER A 159 22.47 23.82 -26.04
CA SER A 159 21.88 22.47 -25.95
C SER A 159 22.86 21.34 -26.31
N ALA A 160 24.02 21.66 -26.89
CA ALA A 160 25.09 20.70 -27.20
C ALA A 160 25.46 19.74 -26.05
N PRO A 161 25.67 20.20 -24.79
CA PRO A 161 25.99 19.27 -23.69
C PRO A 161 24.83 18.33 -23.35
N GLU A 162 23.58 18.76 -23.51
CA GLU A 162 22.40 17.93 -23.29
C GLU A 162 22.31 16.81 -24.33
N TYR A 163 22.64 17.08 -25.59
CA TYR A 163 22.70 16.04 -26.63
C TYR A 163 23.80 15.01 -26.36
N GLN A 164 24.97 15.43 -25.89
CA GLN A 164 26.05 14.52 -25.54
C GLN A 164 25.70 13.68 -24.30
N ALA A 165 25.05 14.28 -23.30
CA ALA A 165 24.54 13.57 -22.13
C ALA A 165 23.45 12.56 -22.51
N ALA A 166 22.48 12.95 -23.33
CA ALA A 166 21.42 12.07 -23.82
C ALA A 166 21.96 10.93 -24.68
N ALA A 167 22.94 11.20 -25.56
CA ALA A 167 23.59 10.15 -26.34
C ALA A 167 24.32 9.15 -25.43
N SER A 168 24.99 9.63 -24.39
CA SER A 168 25.67 8.76 -23.41
C SER A 168 24.67 7.92 -22.60
N GLN A 169 23.52 8.50 -22.24
CA GLN A 169 22.43 7.77 -21.58
C GLN A 169 21.80 6.71 -22.51
N LEU A 170 21.62 7.01 -23.80
CA LEU A 170 21.09 6.04 -24.77
C LEU A 170 22.08 4.90 -25.04
N VAL A 171 23.37 5.19 -25.11
CA VAL A 171 24.41 4.15 -25.19
C VAL A 171 24.41 3.30 -23.93
N ALA A 172 24.32 3.91 -22.74
CA ALA A 172 24.23 3.18 -21.48
C ALA A 172 22.97 2.30 -21.38
N ILE A 173 21.82 2.74 -21.90
CA ILE A 173 20.59 1.94 -21.97
C ILE A 173 20.72 0.80 -22.97
N ASN A 174 21.39 1.03 -24.11
CA ASN A 174 21.61 -0.02 -25.11
C ASN A 174 22.65 -1.06 -24.66
N ASP A 175 23.62 -0.66 -23.84
CA ASP A 175 24.62 -1.54 -23.25
C ASP A 175 24.08 -2.33 -22.04
N ALA A 176 22.88 -2.00 -21.55
CA ALA A 176 22.21 -2.81 -20.55
C ALA A 176 21.79 -4.15 -21.18
N PRO A 177 22.31 -5.30 -20.72
CA PRO A 177 21.88 -6.59 -21.24
C PRO A 177 20.38 -6.75 -20.96
N ILE A 178 19.59 -6.84 -22.03
CA ILE A 178 18.18 -7.19 -21.92
C ILE A 178 18.13 -8.53 -21.18
N PRO A 179 17.48 -8.61 -20.00
CA PRO A 179 17.49 -9.84 -19.21
C PRO A 179 16.92 -10.99 -20.05
N ASP A 180 17.56 -12.16 -19.93
CA ASP A 180 17.20 -13.34 -20.72
C ASP A 180 15.68 -13.60 -20.63
N PRO A 181 14.95 -13.56 -21.75
CA PRO A 181 13.50 -13.77 -21.76
C PRO A 181 13.10 -15.13 -21.18
N ALA A 182 14.00 -16.12 -21.17
CA ALA A 182 13.76 -17.40 -20.52
C ALA A 182 13.64 -17.26 -18.98
N LEU A 183 14.41 -16.36 -18.36
CA LEU A 183 14.31 -16.08 -16.93
C LEU A 183 12.98 -15.39 -16.61
N SER A 184 12.59 -14.40 -17.42
CA SER A 184 11.31 -13.72 -17.27
C SER A 184 10.12 -14.67 -17.44
N ALA A 185 10.19 -15.58 -18.42
CA ALA A 185 9.17 -16.61 -18.62
C ALA A 185 9.11 -17.60 -17.43
N SER A 186 10.26 -17.98 -16.88
CA SER A 186 10.31 -18.83 -15.68
C SER A 186 9.70 -18.15 -14.46
N LEU A 187 9.90 -16.83 -14.30
CA LEU A 187 9.31 -16.07 -13.20
C LEU A 187 7.79 -16.04 -13.29
N VAL A 188 7.25 -15.85 -14.51
CA VAL A 188 5.81 -15.92 -14.78
C VAL A 188 5.26 -17.31 -14.47
N GLU A 189 6.02 -18.38 -14.77
CA GLU A 189 5.64 -19.75 -14.40
C GLU A 189 5.63 -19.98 -12.88
N LEU A 190 6.49 -19.30 -12.12
CA LEU A 190 6.50 -19.37 -10.65
C LEU A 190 5.37 -18.58 -9.97
N MET A 191 4.79 -17.58 -10.62
CA MET A 191 3.68 -16.78 -10.06
C MET A 191 2.52 -17.60 -9.47
N PRO A 192 1.98 -18.63 -10.14
CA PRO A 192 0.90 -19.45 -9.56
C PRO A 192 1.33 -20.20 -8.29
N ARG A 193 2.61 -20.54 -8.14
CA ARG A 193 3.12 -21.16 -6.89
C ARG A 193 3.14 -20.14 -5.76
N LEU A 194 3.56 -18.91 -6.05
CA LEU A 194 3.55 -17.82 -5.08
C LEU A 194 2.13 -17.50 -4.63
N GLN A 195 1.16 -17.43 -5.56
CA GLN A 195 -0.24 -17.17 -5.23
C GLN A 195 -0.85 -18.28 -4.35
N ARG A 196 -0.53 -19.55 -4.61
CA ARG A 196 -0.96 -20.66 -3.74
C ARG A 196 -0.35 -20.55 -2.34
N ALA A 197 0.93 -20.19 -2.24
CA ALA A 197 1.59 -19.99 -0.95
C ALA A 197 0.99 -18.81 -0.18
N GLN A 198 0.68 -17.71 -0.86
CA GLN A 198 0.01 -16.53 -0.28
C GLN A 198 -1.39 -16.89 0.24
N ALA A 199 -2.19 -17.63 -0.52
CA ALA A 199 -3.51 -18.07 -0.05
C ALA A 199 -3.42 -18.92 1.23
N VAL A 200 -2.43 -19.80 1.31
CA VAL A 200 -2.16 -20.60 2.51
C VAL A 200 -1.70 -19.72 3.69
N GLN A 201 -0.88 -18.70 3.44
CA GLN A 201 -0.48 -17.74 4.48
C GLN A 201 -1.68 -16.97 5.02
N ASP A 202 -2.60 -16.52 4.16
CA ASP A 202 -3.81 -15.83 4.59
C ASP A 202 -4.71 -16.72 5.47
N GLU A 203 -4.82 -18.00 5.13
CA GLU A 203 -5.53 -18.97 5.97
C GLU A 203 -4.87 -19.13 7.35
N TYR A 204 -3.54 -19.23 7.40
CA TYR A 204 -2.83 -19.31 8.68
C TYR A 204 -2.98 -18.04 9.51
N MET A 205 -2.93 -16.87 8.89
CA MET A 205 -3.12 -15.59 9.58
C MET A 205 -4.53 -15.50 10.20
N ARG A 206 -5.56 -15.95 9.48
CA ARG A 206 -6.93 -16.03 10.05
C ARG A 206 -7.01 -17.00 11.23
N LYS A 207 -6.44 -18.20 11.09
CA LYS A 207 -6.41 -19.21 12.18
C LYS A 207 -5.66 -18.70 13.40
N ILE A 208 -4.52 -18.04 13.21
CA ILE A 208 -3.74 -17.45 14.30
C ILE A 208 -4.54 -16.35 14.99
N ALA A 209 -5.23 -15.48 14.25
CA ALA A 209 -6.07 -14.43 14.83
C ALA A 209 -7.22 -15.02 15.67
N GLU A 210 -7.89 -16.06 15.16
CA GLU A 210 -8.94 -16.77 15.89
C GLU A 210 -8.40 -17.43 17.17
N LEU A 211 -7.27 -18.13 17.08
CA LEU A 211 -6.63 -18.75 18.24
C LEU A 211 -6.23 -17.72 19.28
N ARG A 212 -5.65 -16.59 18.85
CA ARG A 212 -5.28 -15.48 19.75
C ARG A 212 -6.49 -14.93 20.52
N LEU A 213 -7.62 -14.78 19.83
CA LEU A 213 -8.87 -14.34 20.47
C LEU A 213 -9.37 -15.37 21.47
N ARG A 214 -9.35 -16.66 21.12
CA ARG A 214 -9.74 -17.74 22.04
C ARG A 214 -8.83 -17.81 23.26
N THR A 215 -7.51 -17.72 23.06
CA THR A 215 -6.55 -17.74 24.17
C THR A 215 -6.72 -16.52 25.06
N ALA A 216 -6.98 -15.34 24.49
CA ALA A 216 -7.24 -14.12 25.27
C ALA A 216 -8.47 -14.30 26.17
N LYS A 217 -9.58 -14.85 25.65
CA LYS A 217 -10.79 -15.13 26.44
C LYS A 217 -10.56 -16.14 27.55
N VAL A 218 -9.80 -17.21 27.27
CA VAL A 218 -9.47 -18.22 28.29
C VAL A 218 -8.59 -17.62 29.38
N LEU A 219 -7.60 -16.80 29.01
CA LEU A 219 -6.75 -16.11 29.96
C LEU A 219 -7.55 -15.11 30.80
N GLU A 220 -8.40 -14.30 30.19
CA GLU A 220 -9.30 -13.38 30.89
C GLU A 220 -10.17 -14.11 31.92
N HIS A 221 -10.81 -15.21 31.51
CA HIS A 221 -11.62 -16.02 32.42
C HIS A 221 -10.78 -16.61 33.56
N TRP A 222 -9.57 -17.09 33.26
CA TRP A 222 -8.68 -17.64 34.27
C TRP A 222 -8.20 -16.57 35.26
N PHE A 223 -7.92 -15.34 34.81
CA PHE A 223 -7.56 -14.24 35.70
C PHE A 223 -8.72 -13.83 36.60
N LEU A 224 -9.91 -13.60 36.04
CA LEU A 224 -11.07 -13.15 36.81
C LEU A 224 -11.56 -14.23 37.80
N VAL A 225 -11.72 -15.47 37.34
CA VAL A 225 -12.30 -16.53 38.19
C VAL A 225 -11.22 -17.24 39.00
N GLY A 226 -10.08 -17.51 38.38
CA GLY A 226 -9.01 -18.29 39.00
C GLY A 226 -8.14 -17.48 39.94
N VAL A 227 -7.70 -16.27 39.54
CA VAL A 227 -6.80 -15.46 40.37
C VAL A 227 -7.58 -14.54 41.29
N GLU A 228 -8.47 -13.72 40.74
CA GLU A 228 -9.22 -12.74 41.52
C GLU A 228 -10.24 -13.41 42.45
N GLY A 229 -11.01 -14.39 41.97
CA GLY A 229 -11.92 -15.16 42.83
C GLY A 229 -11.23 -15.92 43.97
N VAL A 230 -10.03 -16.44 43.74
CA VAL A 230 -9.23 -17.08 44.80
C VAL A 230 -8.67 -16.04 45.77
N ASN A 231 -8.23 -14.89 45.26
CA ASN A 231 -7.74 -13.79 46.09
C ASN A 231 -8.84 -13.22 46.99
N GLU A 232 -10.08 -13.05 46.49
CA GLU A 232 -11.23 -12.63 47.29
C GLU A 232 -11.52 -13.63 48.43
N CYS A 233 -11.47 -14.94 48.13
CA CYS A 233 -11.66 -15.98 49.13
C CYS A 233 -10.55 -15.94 50.20
N PHE A 234 -9.29 -15.78 49.79
CA PHE A 234 -8.19 -15.64 50.74
C PHE A 234 -8.30 -14.36 51.57
N ALA A 235 -8.72 -13.24 50.97
CA ALA A 235 -8.94 -11.99 51.68
C ALA A 235 -10.04 -12.11 52.74
N GLU A 236 -11.16 -12.78 52.41
CA GLU A 236 -12.23 -13.06 53.37
C GLU A 236 -11.73 -13.95 54.53
N TRP A 237 -10.92 -14.96 54.21
CA TRP A 237 -10.32 -15.80 55.25
C TRP A 237 -9.35 -15.02 56.14
N ASP A 238 -8.52 -14.16 55.56
CA ASP A 238 -7.57 -13.33 56.29
C ASP A 238 -8.29 -12.36 57.23
N GLU A 239 -9.36 -11.71 56.76
CA GLU A 239 -10.21 -10.83 57.57
C GLU A 239 -10.82 -11.60 58.77
N ARG A 240 -11.39 -12.77 58.54
CA ARG A 240 -11.95 -13.60 59.62
C ARG A 240 -10.88 -14.04 60.62
N THR A 241 -9.69 -14.41 60.15
CA THR A 241 -8.59 -14.78 61.06
C THR A 241 -8.08 -13.58 61.84
N PHE A 242 -8.01 -12.41 61.22
CA PHE A 242 -7.61 -11.16 61.85
C PHE A 242 -8.62 -10.73 62.92
N GLU A 243 -9.92 -10.83 62.66
CA GLU A 243 -10.96 -10.57 63.66
C GLU A 243 -10.83 -11.51 64.87
N MET A 244 -10.60 -12.80 64.62
CA MET A 244 -10.40 -13.77 65.70
C MET A 244 -9.13 -13.46 66.50
N ASP A 245 -8.02 -13.13 65.83
CA ASP A 245 -6.76 -12.77 66.48
C ASP A 245 -6.88 -11.50 67.33
N LYS A 246 -7.63 -10.50 66.84
CA LYS A 246 -7.95 -9.30 67.60
C LYS A 246 -8.73 -9.60 68.88
N VAL A 247 -9.74 -10.49 68.81
CA VAL A 247 -10.50 -10.91 69.99
C VAL A 247 -9.63 -11.69 70.98
N LEU A 248 -8.75 -12.57 70.48
CA LEU A 248 -7.82 -13.31 71.32
C LEU A 248 -6.83 -12.37 72.00
N SER A 249 -6.25 -11.42 71.27
CA SER A 249 -5.34 -10.41 71.80
C SER A 249 -6.00 -9.57 72.90
N GLN A 250 -7.26 -9.16 72.72
CA GLN A 250 -8.01 -8.43 73.74
C GLN A 250 -8.27 -9.27 74.99
N ARG A 251 -8.59 -10.57 74.84
CA ARG A 251 -8.74 -11.47 75.99
C ARG A 251 -7.44 -11.67 76.74
N ILE A 252 -6.33 -11.86 76.02
CA ILE A 252 -5.00 -12.05 76.61
C ILE A 252 -4.58 -10.78 77.38
N ALA A 253 -4.81 -9.60 76.83
CA ALA A 253 -4.58 -8.33 77.53
C ALA A 253 -5.41 -8.25 78.82
N ALA A 254 -6.71 -8.54 78.75
CA ALA A 254 -7.60 -8.53 79.92
C ALA A 254 -7.22 -9.59 80.99
N THR A 255 -6.60 -10.72 80.60
CA THR A 255 -6.06 -11.69 81.56
C THR A 255 -4.73 -11.28 82.17
N ASN A 256 -3.96 -10.41 81.50
CA ASN A 256 -2.67 -9.90 82.00
C ASN A 256 -2.82 -8.66 82.91
N ASP A 257 -4.00 -8.03 82.93
CA ASP A 257 -4.33 -6.90 83.80
C ASP A 257 -4.82 -7.30 85.22
N PHE A 258 -4.71 -8.59 85.57
CA PHE A 258 -4.94 -9.16 86.91
C PHE A 258 -3.64 -9.76 87.48
#